data_AF-A0A832W3N4-F1
#
_entry.id   AF-A0A832W3N4-F1
#
_cell.length_a   1.000
_cell.length_b   1.000
_cell.length_c   1.000
_cell.angle_alpha   90.00
_cell.angle_beta   90.00
_cell.angle_gamma   90.00
#
_symmetry.space_group_name_H-M   'P 1'
#
loop_
_entity.id
_entity.type
_entity.pdbx_description
1 polymer ?
#
loop_
_entity_poly.entity_id
_entity_poly.type
_entity_poly.pdbx_seq_one_letter_code
_entity_poly.pdbx_strand_id
1 'polypeptide(L)'
;MRISKIYIRLVLSLSLIFLFLSFSVYSQQEDQVREQDRERNCTQPLLQPEISAQKNNTALKVREAVSLIEERGEEIFPEFREKGSKWFYDDSYIFVWNTNGTRVVYPPDPEGEGQDVSNLTDFNGKPIGKLFVETALSKEGEGWIAYEWSKPNETEPSTKYGFIKRANFGEETYLVGSGFYVEDHLFIRDTGNCEFINATGISLCEFMHPGRMEKDPGINYSIAYAVMGPGEKNLKHRLSNPEAYYILEGTGTIYIDDIPISLHKGKLVLVPANEIQYIENTGNTSLLLLIINQPAWKAENEEIME
;
A
#
# COMPACT_ATOMS: atom_id res chain seq x y z
N MET A 1 -8.63 57.52 -59.52
CA MET A 1 -8.09 57.48 -58.14
C MET A 1 -6.82 56.63 -58.12
N ARG A 2 -5.63 57.23 -58.01
CA ARG A 2 -4.37 56.50 -57.83
C ARG A 2 -4.20 56.17 -56.34
N ILE A 3 -4.50 54.94 -55.95
CA ILE A 3 -4.17 54.46 -54.59
C ILE A 3 -2.64 54.42 -54.51
N SER A 4 -2.06 55.19 -53.59
CA SER A 4 -0.62 55.27 -53.40
C SER A 4 -0.04 53.90 -53.04
N LYS A 5 1.09 53.49 -53.65
CA LYS A 5 1.81 52.25 -53.32
C LYS A 5 2.15 52.15 -51.82
N ILE A 6 2.24 53.30 -51.13
CA ILE A 6 2.42 53.40 -49.69
C ILE A 6 1.20 52.84 -48.94
N TYR A 7 -0.01 53.14 -49.41
CA TYR A 7 -1.25 52.68 -48.79
C TYR A 7 -1.40 51.15 -48.88
N ILE A 8 -1.05 50.56 -50.03
CA ILE A 8 -1.05 49.10 -50.22
C ILE A 8 -0.05 48.41 -49.30
N ARG A 9 1.17 48.96 -49.16
CA ARG A 9 2.18 48.43 -48.22
C ARG A 9 1.72 48.53 -46.77
N LEU A 10 1.07 49.63 -46.39
CA LEU A 10 0.54 49.82 -45.04
C LEU A 10 -0.56 48.80 -44.71
N VAL A 11 -1.51 48.63 -45.64
CA VAL A 11 -2.60 47.65 -45.48
C VAL A 11 -2.05 46.23 -45.39
N LEU A 12 -1.10 45.86 -46.25
CA LEU A 12 -0.45 44.54 -46.21
C LEU A 12 0.30 44.30 -44.90
N SER A 13 1.04 45.30 -44.39
CA SER A 13 1.71 45.19 -43.09
C SER A 13 0.74 45.04 -41.93
N LEU A 14 -0.37 45.79 -41.93
CA LEU A 14 -1.41 45.70 -40.90
C LEU A 14 -2.11 44.34 -40.92
N SER A 15 -2.40 43.79 -42.11
CA SER A 15 -2.97 42.45 -42.23
C SER A 15 -2.01 41.34 -41.77
N LEU A 16 -0.69 41.48 -41.99
CA LEU A 16 0.30 40.52 -41.51
C LEU A 16 0.41 40.54 -39.98
N ILE A 17 0.40 41.73 -39.38
CA ILE A 17 0.41 41.90 -37.92
C ILE A 17 -0.85 41.27 -37.32
N PHE A 18 -2.01 41.48 -37.93
CA PHE A 18 -3.26 40.89 -37.47
C PHE A 18 -3.25 39.36 -37.55
N LEU A 19 -2.73 38.78 -38.64
CA LEU A 19 -2.54 37.34 -38.80
C LEU A 19 -1.61 36.78 -37.71
N PHE A 20 -0.49 37.46 -37.45
CA PHE A 20 0.46 37.05 -36.42
C PHE A 20 -0.17 37.08 -35.02
N LEU A 21 -0.91 38.15 -34.69
CA LEU A 21 -1.62 38.26 -33.42
C LEU A 21 -2.71 37.19 -33.26
N SER A 22 -3.45 36.88 -34.34
CA SER A 22 -4.45 35.82 -34.32
C SER A 22 -3.83 34.43 -34.12
N PHE A 23 -2.66 34.18 -34.74
CA PHE A 23 -1.92 32.93 -34.57
C PHE A 23 -1.35 32.79 -33.15
N SER A 24 -0.80 33.86 -32.56
CA SER A 24 -0.29 33.83 -31.19
C SER A 24 -1.40 33.60 -30.15
N VAL A 25 -2.59 34.18 -30.36
CA VAL A 25 -3.75 33.94 -29.49
C VAL A 25 -4.24 32.50 -29.64
N TYR A 26 -4.27 31.98 -30.87
CA TYR A 26 -4.64 30.59 -31.14
C TYR A 26 -3.66 29.59 -30.50
N SER A 27 -2.35 29.80 -30.64
CA SER A 27 -1.33 28.92 -30.03
C SER A 27 -1.40 28.95 -28.51
N GLN A 28 -1.59 30.13 -27.92
CA GLN A 28 -1.76 30.27 -26.47
C GLN A 28 -2.99 29.54 -25.96
N GLN A 29 -4.07 29.50 -26.74
CA GLN A 29 -5.29 28.78 -26.39
C GLN A 29 -5.12 27.25 -26.49
N GLU A 30 -4.40 26.75 -27.49
CA GLU A 30 -4.06 25.31 -27.56
C GLU A 30 -3.15 24.86 -26.41
N ASP A 31 -2.15 25.66 -26.03
CA ASP A 31 -1.27 25.33 -24.91
C ASP A 31 -2.04 25.27 -23.59
N GLN A 32 -2.96 26.22 -23.35
CA GLN A 32 -3.84 26.22 -22.18
C GLN A 32 -4.77 25.00 -22.14
N VAL A 33 -5.36 24.61 -23.28
CA VAL A 33 -6.20 23.40 -23.36
C VAL A 33 -5.38 22.13 -23.10
N ARG A 34 -4.17 22.04 -23.66
CA ARG A 34 -3.27 20.90 -23.50
C ARG A 34 -2.76 20.77 -22.06
N GLU A 35 -2.54 21.88 -21.37
CA GLU A 35 -2.17 21.95 -19.95
C GLU A 35 -3.36 21.56 -19.05
N GLN A 36 -4.56 22.07 -19.35
CA GLN A 36 -5.79 21.73 -18.65
C GLN A 36 -6.23 20.27 -18.85
N ASP A 37 -5.96 19.68 -20.03
CA ASP A 37 -6.16 18.25 -20.29
C ASP A 37 -5.13 17.39 -19.53
N ARG A 38 -3.90 17.87 -19.36
CA ARG A 38 -2.87 17.23 -18.51
C ARG A 38 -3.28 17.24 -17.03
N GLU A 39 -3.74 18.37 -16.52
CA GLU A 39 -4.19 18.49 -15.13
C GLU A 39 -5.45 17.66 -14.85
N ARG A 40 -6.41 17.61 -15.79
CA ARG A 40 -7.58 16.74 -15.70
C ARG A 40 -7.23 15.26 -15.71
N ASN A 41 -6.22 14.84 -16.48
CA ASN A 41 -5.76 13.44 -16.47
C ASN A 41 -4.96 13.07 -15.20
N CYS A 42 -4.40 14.05 -14.48
CA CYS A 42 -3.75 13.84 -13.19
C CYS A 42 -4.71 13.85 -11.99
N THR A 43 -5.98 14.25 -12.19
CA THR A 43 -7.02 14.20 -11.16
C THR A 43 -8.02 13.08 -11.45
N GLN A 44 -7.53 11.84 -11.40
CA GLN A 44 -8.39 10.73 -11.00
C GLN A 44 -9.01 11.09 -9.63
N PRO A 45 -10.30 10.79 -9.38
CA PRO A 45 -10.89 11.04 -8.07
C PRO A 45 -9.98 10.40 -7.02
N LEU A 46 -9.55 11.21 -6.05
CA LEU A 46 -8.72 10.77 -4.92
C LEU A 46 -9.36 9.50 -4.35
N LEU A 47 -8.84 8.32 -4.71
CA LEU A 47 -9.05 7.13 -3.90
C LEU A 47 -8.59 7.56 -2.51
N GLN A 48 -9.48 7.53 -1.52
CA GLN A 48 -9.01 7.63 -0.16
C GLN A 48 -7.92 6.58 0.02
N PRO A 49 -6.79 6.89 0.69
CA PRO A 49 -5.79 5.88 1.00
C PRO A 49 -6.51 4.68 1.62
N GLU A 50 -6.27 3.46 1.12
CA GLU A 50 -7.03 2.26 1.47
C GLU A 50 -7.29 2.14 2.98
N ILE A 51 -6.25 2.33 3.79
CA ILE A 51 -6.35 2.33 5.26
C ILE A 51 -7.29 3.41 5.81
N SER A 52 -7.27 4.62 5.25
CA SER A 52 -8.20 5.68 5.63
C SER A 52 -9.64 5.33 5.30
N ALA A 53 -9.88 4.70 4.15
CA ALA A 53 -11.21 4.23 3.76
C ALA A 53 -11.70 3.15 4.75
N GLN A 54 -10.85 2.18 5.09
CA GLN A 54 -11.19 1.14 6.08
C GLN A 54 -11.48 1.74 7.46
N LYS A 55 -10.64 2.66 7.93
CA LYS A 55 -10.90 3.38 9.19
C LYS A 55 -12.27 4.07 9.19
N ASN A 56 -12.59 4.78 8.13
CA ASN A 56 -13.87 5.48 8.00
C ASN A 56 -15.04 4.50 7.99
N ASN A 57 -14.97 3.44 7.18
CA ASN A 57 -16.02 2.43 7.06
C ASN A 57 -16.26 1.69 8.38
N THR A 58 -15.20 1.24 9.06
CA THR A 58 -15.31 0.57 10.36
C THR A 58 -15.90 1.50 11.42
N ALA A 59 -15.44 2.75 11.50
CA ALA A 59 -15.98 3.69 12.48
C ALA A 59 -17.44 4.04 12.21
N LEU A 60 -17.86 4.13 10.94
CA LEU A 60 -19.27 4.30 10.56
C LEU A 60 -20.10 3.08 10.99
N LYS A 61 -19.64 1.86 10.68
CA LYS A 61 -20.31 0.61 11.08
C LYS A 61 -20.51 0.53 12.61
N VAL A 62 -19.49 0.88 13.39
CA VAL A 62 -19.59 0.91 14.86
C VAL A 62 -20.55 1.99 15.33
N ARG A 63 -20.53 3.20 14.75
CA ARG A 63 -21.46 4.28 15.12
C ARG A 63 -22.91 3.91 14.81
N GLU A 64 -23.18 3.27 13.68
CA GLU A 64 -24.52 2.75 13.37
C GLU A 64 -24.97 1.70 14.40
N ALA A 65 -24.09 0.76 14.77
CA ALA A 65 -24.39 -0.25 15.79
C ALA A 65 -24.68 0.39 17.16
N VAL A 66 -23.87 1.39 17.56
CA VAL A 66 -24.09 2.19 18.77
C VAL A 66 -25.47 2.84 18.74
N SER A 67 -25.83 3.55 17.66
CA SER A 67 -27.14 4.19 17.56
C SER A 67 -28.31 3.20 17.72
N LEU A 68 -28.18 1.99 17.19
CA LEU A 68 -29.21 0.96 17.34
C LEU A 68 -29.29 0.39 18.75
N ILE A 69 -28.15 0.25 19.45
CA ILE A 69 -28.14 -0.13 20.87
C ILE A 69 -28.78 0.98 21.71
N GLU A 70 -28.48 2.24 21.44
CA GLU A 70 -29.05 3.38 22.19
C GLU A 70 -30.57 3.53 21.94
N GLU A 71 -31.08 3.07 20.78
CA GLU A 71 -32.50 3.10 20.43
C GLU A 71 -33.27 1.87 20.95
N ARG A 72 -32.72 0.67 20.78
CA ARG A 72 -33.41 -0.62 20.96
C ARG A 72 -32.88 -1.47 22.11
N GLY A 73 -31.76 -1.08 22.71
CA GLY A 73 -31.11 -1.84 23.77
C GLY A 73 -30.65 -3.21 23.29
N GLU A 74 -30.79 -4.21 24.16
CA GLU A 74 -30.31 -5.58 23.89
C GLU A 74 -31.10 -6.31 22.79
N GLU A 75 -32.27 -5.79 22.38
CA GLU A 75 -33.09 -6.38 21.30
C GLU A 75 -32.35 -6.43 19.95
N ILE A 76 -31.33 -5.58 19.74
CA ILE A 76 -30.52 -5.58 18.51
C ILE A 76 -29.45 -6.67 18.50
N PHE A 77 -29.06 -7.22 19.65
CA PHE A 77 -27.91 -8.12 19.76
C PHE A 77 -28.02 -9.39 18.90
N PRO A 78 -29.19 -10.02 18.68
CA PRO A 78 -29.31 -11.13 17.74
C PRO A 78 -28.92 -10.76 16.30
N GLU A 79 -29.23 -9.55 15.84
CA GLU A 79 -28.85 -9.09 14.48
C GLU A 79 -27.33 -8.99 14.33
N PHE A 80 -26.62 -8.56 15.37
CA PHE A 80 -25.15 -8.51 15.33
C PHE A 80 -24.49 -9.88 15.20
N ARG A 81 -25.20 -10.96 15.57
CA ARG A 81 -24.72 -12.35 15.43
C ARG A 81 -25.06 -12.99 14.09
N GLU A 82 -25.89 -12.35 13.27
CA GLU A 82 -26.34 -12.91 12.00
C GLU A 82 -25.19 -12.96 10.97
N LYS A 83 -24.70 -14.16 10.68
CA LYS A 83 -23.64 -14.39 9.69
C LYS A 83 -24.13 -14.05 8.28
N GLY A 84 -23.34 -13.29 7.54
CA GLY A 84 -23.68 -12.78 6.22
C GLY A 84 -24.40 -11.42 6.24
N SER A 85 -24.74 -10.91 7.42
CA SER A 85 -25.32 -9.57 7.57
C SER A 85 -24.25 -8.48 7.43
N LYS A 86 -24.68 -7.21 7.36
CA LYS A 86 -23.73 -6.08 7.42
C LYS A 86 -22.95 -6.02 8.74
N TRP A 87 -23.45 -6.65 9.80
CA TRP A 87 -22.83 -6.66 11.13
C TRP A 87 -21.75 -7.72 11.25
N PHE A 88 -21.97 -8.90 10.65
CA PHE A 88 -21.03 -10.00 10.65
C PHE A 88 -20.90 -10.62 9.24
N TYR A 89 -19.84 -10.25 8.53
CA TYR A 89 -19.52 -10.76 7.20
C TYR A 89 -18.02 -11.00 7.10
N ASP A 90 -17.64 -12.19 6.65
CA ASP A 90 -16.26 -12.64 6.54
C ASP A 90 -15.50 -12.48 7.87
N ASP A 91 -14.48 -11.62 7.92
CA ASP A 91 -13.67 -11.30 9.09
C ASP A 91 -14.13 -10.05 9.86
N SER A 92 -15.15 -9.35 9.35
CA SER A 92 -15.69 -8.10 9.89
C SER A 92 -16.93 -8.36 10.76
N TYR A 93 -16.83 -8.08 12.05
CA TYR A 93 -17.89 -8.30 13.03
C TYR A 93 -18.05 -7.14 14.02
N ILE A 94 -19.26 -6.95 14.53
CA ILE A 94 -19.53 -6.12 15.74
C ILE A 94 -19.37 -7.00 16.97
N PHE A 95 -18.69 -6.48 17.99
CA PHE A 95 -18.68 -7.06 19.33
C PHE A 95 -19.13 -6.04 20.36
N VAL A 96 -19.73 -6.52 21.44
CA VAL A 96 -20.28 -5.68 22.52
C VAL A 96 -19.87 -6.26 23.86
N TRP A 97 -19.30 -5.43 24.74
CA TRP A 97 -19.10 -5.79 26.15
C TRP A 97 -19.85 -4.79 27.04
N ASN A 98 -20.15 -5.16 28.28
CA ASN A 98 -20.59 -4.21 29.30
C ASN A 98 -19.36 -3.56 29.99
N THR A 99 -19.59 -2.58 30.86
CA THR A 99 -18.50 -1.88 31.58
C THR A 99 -17.79 -2.72 32.64
N ASN A 100 -18.36 -3.85 33.06
CA ASN A 100 -17.69 -4.81 33.95
C ASN A 100 -16.67 -5.68 33.18
N GLY A 101 -16.58 -5.52 31.85
CA GLY A 101 -15.72 -6.33 30.99
C GLY A 101 -16.34 -7.67 30.62
N THR A 102 -17.64 -7.87 30.83
CA THR A 102 -18.34 -9.07 30.35
C THR A 102 -18.58 -8.97 28.86
N ARG A 103 -18.15 -9.99 28.11
CA ARG A 103 -18.42 -10.11 26.68
C ARG A 103 -19.89 -10.45 26.45
N VAL A 104 -20.67 -9.52 25.89
CA VAL A 104 -22.12 -9.67 25.70
C VAL A 104 -22.44 -10.19 24.30
N VAL A 105 -21.76 -9.67 23.27
CA VAL A 105 -21.91 -10.09 21.87
C VAL A 105 -20.52 -10.35 21.28
N TYR A 106 -20.29 -11.56 20.78
CA TYR A 106 -19.08 -11.93 20.07
C TYR A 106 -19.36 -13.01 19.02
N PRO A 107 -19.77 -12.60 17.81
CA PRO A 107 -20.20 -13.54 16.76
C PRO A 107 -19.18 -14.61 16.35
N PRO A 108 -17.84 -14.36 16.37
CA PRO A 108 -16.87 -15.40 16.05
C PRO A 108 -16.83 -16.58 17.02
N ASP A 109 -17.23 -16.38 18.29
CA ASP A 109 -17.30 -17.42 19.31
C ASP A 109 -18.43 -17.11 20.30
N PRO A 110 -19.69 -17.47 19.96
CA PRO A 110 -20.84 -17.24 20.82
C PRO A 110 -20.79 -18.02 22.14
N GLU A 111 -20.05 -19.14 22.21
CA GLU A 111 -19.89 -19.93 23.44
C GLU A 111 -19.05 -19.21 24.49
N GLY A 112 -18.22 -18.25 24.07
CA GLY A 112 -17.43 -17.37 24.93
C GLY A 112 -18.20 -16.16 25.50
N GLU A 113 -19.47 -15.97 25.14
CA GLU A 113 -20.30 -14.88 25.67
C GLU A 113 -20.67 -15.11 27.16
N GLY A 114 -20.85 -14.03 27.92
CA GLY A 114 -21.09 -14.06 29.36
C GLY A 114 -19.83 -14.15 30.24
N GLN A 115 -18.66 -14.33 29.63
CA GLN A 115 -17.38 -14.39 30.36
C GLN A 115 -16.82 -13.00 30.64
N ASP A 116 -16.17 -12.84 31.80
CA ASP A 116 -15.36 -11.65 32.13
C ASP A 116 -14.05 -11.68 31.34
N VAL A 117 -13.88 -10.69 30.48
CA VAL A 117 -12.71 -10.49 29.61
C VAL A 117 -12.01 -9.15 29.91
N SER A 118 -12.26 -8.55 31.07
CA SER A 118 -11.58 -7.33 31.53
C SER A 118 -10.05 -7.47 31.60
N ASN A 119 -9.56 -8.68 31.90
CA ASN A 119 -8.13 -9.02 31.95
C ASN A 119 -7.61 -9.69 30.67
N LEU A 120 -8.39 -9.68 29.58
CA LEU A 120 -7.99 -10.27 28.31
C LEU A 120 -6.72 -9.62 27.77
N THR A 121 -5.79 -10.46 27.33
CA THR A 121 -4.60 -10.05 26.59
C THR A 121 -4.69 -10.48 25.14
N ASP A 122 -4.03 -9.74 24.26
CA ASP A 122 -3.79 -10.15 22.88
C ASP A 122 -2.69 -11.23 22.79
N PHE A 123 -2.40 -11.72 21.58
CA PHE A 123 -1.38 -12.77 21.36
C PHE A 123 0.05 -12.36 21.75
N ASN A 124 0.31 -11.05 21.88
CA ASN A 124 1.60 -10.48 22.30
C ASN A 124 1.59 -10.04 23.78
N GLY A 125 0.55 -10.35 24.54
CA GLY A 125 0.44 -10.00 25.97
C GLY A 125 -0.03 -8.57 26.25
N LYS A 126 -0.49 -7.81 25.25
CA LYS A 126 -1.06 -6.47 25.44
C LYS A 126 -2.41 -6.59 26.16
N PRO A 127 -2.68 -5.83 27.25
CA PRO A 127 -3.90 -5.96 28.05
C PRO A 127 -5.11 -5.29 27.37
N ILE A 128 -5.59 -5.86 26.27
CA ILE A 128 -6.67 -5.29 25.45
C ILE A 128 -7.99 -5.13 26.22
N GLY A 129 -8.29 -6.00 27.17
CA GLY A 129 -9.52 -5.90 27.95
C GLY A 129 -9.61 -4.58 28.72
N LYS A 130 -8.52 -4.21 29.41
CA LYS A 130 -8.41 -2.93 30.13
C LYS A 130 -8.46 -1.75 29.17
N LEU A 131 -7.71 -1.81 28.07
CA LEU A 131 -7.66 -0.73 27.08
C LEU A 131 -9.03 -0.46 26.44
N PHE A 132 -9.83 -1.49 26.19
CA PHE A 132 -11.18 -1.35 25.62
C PHE A 132 -12.11 -0.64 26.59
N VAL A 133 -12.14 -1.09 27.86
CA VAL A 133 -12.94 -0.48 28.92
C VAL A 133 -12.52 0.97 29.17
N GLU A 134 -11.22 1.24 29.34
CA GLU A 134 -10.69 2.59 29.54
C GLU A 134 -11.02 3.51 28.37
N THR A 135 -10.95 3.02 27.13
CA THR A 135 -11.29 3.80 25.93
C THR A 135 -12.77 4.17 25.90
N ALA A 136 -13.67 3.23 26.19
CA ALA A 136 -15.10 3.49 26.24
C ALA A 136 -15.49 4.43 27.41
N LEU A 137 -14.81 4.31 28.55
CA LEU A 137 -15.05 5.15 29.73
C LEU A 137 -14.32 6.51 29.70
N SER A 138 -13.48 6.74 28.70
CA SER A 138 -12.81 8.02 28.49
C SER A 138 -13.79 9.18 28.28
N LYS A 139 -13.26 10.41 28.33
CA LYS A 139 -14.05 11.63 28.09
C LYS A 139 -14.62 11.63 26.67
N GLU A 140 -13.81 11.23 25.70
CA GLU A 140 -14.17 11.12 24.29
C GLU A 140 -15.16 9.97 24.05
N GLY A 141 -15.06 8.90 24.86
CA GLY A 141 -15.92 7.72 24.78
C GLY A 141 -15.72 6.90 23.51
N GLU A 142 -14.63 7.13 22.77
CA GLU A 142 -14.25 6.37 21.59
C GLU A 142 -12.73 6.41 21.35
N GLY A 143 -12.21 5.44 20.62
CA GLY A 143 -10.79 5.38 20.30
C GLY A 143 -10.38 4.20 19.44
N TRP A 144 -9.20 4.32 18.84
CA TRP A 144 -8.59 3.28 18.02
C TRP A 144 -7.49 2.53 18.77
N ILE A 145 -7.48 1.21 18.64
CA ILE A 145 -6.52 0.33 19.31
C ILE A 145 -6.03 -0.70 18.29
N ALA A 146 -4.71 -0.76 18.06
CA ALA A 146 -4.07 -1.86 17.35
C ALA A 146 -3.75 -3.00 18.32
N TYR A 147 -4.03 -4.24 17.97
CA TYR A 147 -3.75 -5.41 18.79
C TYR A 147 -3.65 -6.67 17.92
N GLU A 148 -2.95 -7.69 18.41
CA GLU A 148 -2.82 -8.96 17.68
C GLU A 148 -4.02 -9.86 17.95
N TRP A 149 -4.73 -10.26 16.90
CA TRP A 149 -5.91 -11.09 17.02
C TRP A 149 -6.01 -12.04 15.85
N SER A 150 -6.54 -13.24 16.03
CA SER A 150 -6.75 -14.14 14.90
C SER A 150 -7.99 -13.73 14.10
N LYS A 151 -7.99 -14.02 12.80
CA LYS A 151 -9.19 -13.92 11.97
C LYS A 151 -10.22 -14.98 12.39
N PRO A 152 -11.53 -14.77 12.15
CA PRO A 152 -12.52 -15.80 12.40
C PRO A 152 -12.17 -17.11 11.68
N ASN A 153 -12.18 -18.24 12.41
CA ASN A 153 -11.78 -19.57 11.94
C ASN A 153 -10.29 -19.77 11.64
N GLU A 154 -9.44 -18.81 12.02
CA GLU A 154 -7.98 -18.94 11.94
C GLU A 154 -7.36 -18.94 13.34
N THR A 155 -6.18 -19.53 13.45
CA THR A 155 -5.40 -19.60 14.70
C THR A 155 -4.21 -18.66 14.72
N GLU A 156 -3.70 -18.30 13.55
CA GLU A 156 -2.56 -17.39 13.44
C GLU A 156 -3.01 -15.95 13.78
N PRO A 157 -2.24 -15.22 14.60
CA PRO A 157 -2.54 -13.82 14.89
C PRO A 157 -2.17 -12.93 13.71
N SER A 158 -2.99 -11.91 13.49
CA SER A 158 -2.68 -10.78 12.60
C SER A 158 -2.99 -9.47 13.31
N THR A 159 -2.33 -8.38 12.87
CA THR A 159 -2.59 -7.06 13.44
C THR A 159 -4.01 -6.60 13.10
N LYS A 160 -4.87 -6.52 14.11
CA LYS A 160 -6.21 -5.95 14.03
C LYS A 160 -6.21 -4.51 14.50
N TYR A 161 -6.80 -3.61 13.71
CA TYR A 161 -7.01 -2.22 14.10
C TYR A 161 -8.48 -1.99 14.43
N GLY A 162 -8.79 -2.00 15.73
CA GLY A 162 -10.15 -1.89 16.26
C GLY A 162 -10.53 -0.47 16.63
N PHE A 163 -11.78 -0.11 16.36
CA PHE A 163 -12.42 1.10 16.85
C PHE A 163 -13.41 0.72 17.95
N ILE A 164 -13.28 1.35 19.11
CA ILE A 164 -14.13 1.17 20.28
C ILE A 164 -14.97 2.43 20.46
N LYS A 165 -16.24 2.28 20.80
CA LYS A 165 -17.16 3.37 21.12
C LYS A 165 -18.13 3.00 22.23
N ARG A 166 -18.39 3.94 23.13
CA ARG A 166 -19.41 3.84 24.18
C ARG A 166 -20.82 3.97 23.60
N ALA A 167 -21.73 3.11 24.05
CA ALA A 167 -23.17 3.20 23.85
C ALA A 167 -23.86 3.23 25.22
N ASN A 168 -24.94 4.00 25.37
CA ASN A 168 -25.73 4.02 26.60
C ASN A 168 -27.19 3.65 26.33
N PHE A 169 -27.74 2.72 27.10
CA PHE A 169 -29.15 2.37 27.01
C PHE A 169 -29.76 2.24 28.42
N GLY A 170 -30.66 3.15 28.77
CA GLY A 170 -31.15 3.25 30.15
C GLY A 170 -30.01 3.60 31.11
N GLU A 171 -29.84 2.78 32.15
CA GLU A 171 -28.75 2.89 33.13
C GLU A 171 -27.50 2.07 32.72
N GLU A 172 -27.60 1.27 31.67
CA GLU A 172 -26.53 0.40 31.20
C GLU A 172 -25.59 1.14 30.24
N THR A 173 -24.31 0.84 30.37
CA THR A 173 -23.26 1.32 29.47
C THR A 173 -22.58 0.13 28.80
N TYR A 174 -22.47 0.21 27.49
CA TYR A 174 -21.80 -0.79 26.67
C TYR A 174 -20.59 -0.20 25.97
N LEU A 175 -19.59 -1.03 25.71
CA LEU A 175 -18.54 -0.75 24.74
C LEU A 175 -18.82 -1.59 23.49
N VAL A 176 -18.82 -0.92 22.36
CA VAL A 176 -19.11 -1.50 21.04
C VAL A 176 -17.87 -1.36 20.20
N GLY A 177 -17.48 -2.43 19.52
CA GLY A 177 -16.28 -2.41 18.70
C GLY A 177 -16.40 -3.20 17.42
N SER A 178 -15.54 -2.82 16.48
CA SER A 178 -15.25 -3.55 15.25
C SER A 178 -13.84 -3.18 14.80
N GLY A 179 -13.26 -3.94 13.88
CA GLY A 179 -11.94 -3.67 13.35
C GLY A 179 -11.74 -4.35 12.01
N PHE A 180 -10.65 -3.99 11.35
CA PHE A 180 -10.15 -4.64 10.14
C PHE A 180 -8.72 -5.15 10.39
N TYR A 181 -8.30 -6.15 9.63
CA TYR A 181 -6.94 -6.69 9.69
C TYR A 181 -6.05 -5.91 8.74
N VAL A 182 -4.95 -5.37 9.26
CA VAL A 182 -4.13 -4.38 8.54
C VAL A 182 -3.46 -4.97 7.30
N GLU A 183 -3.07 -6.24 7.39
CA GLU A 183 -2.34 -6.96 6.34
C GLU A 183 -3.16 -7.18 5.07
N ASP A 184 -4.50 -7.20 5.16
CA ASP A 184 -5.38 -7.35 3.98
C ASP A 184 -5.44 -6.09 3.10
N HIS A 185 -4.91 -4.99 3.62
CA HIS A 185 -4.95 -3.67 2.99
C HIS A 185 -3.57 -3.10 2.68
N LEU A 186 -2.50 -3.83 3.01
CA LEU A 186 -1.11 -3.42 2.78
C LEU A 186 -0.32 -4.54 2.12
N PHE A 187 0.54 -4.18 1.17
CA PHE A 187 1.53 -5.13 0.67
C PHE A 187 2.69 -5.20 1.65
N ILE A 188 2.74 -6.27 2.44
CA ILE A 188 3.79 -6.55 3.42
C ILE A 188 4.45 -7.87 3.02
N ARG A 189 5.78 -7.87 2.95
CA ARG A 189 6.53 -9.09 2.64
C ARG A 189 7.82 -9.14 3.46
N ASP A 190 8.11 -10.34 3.97
CA ASP A 190 9.38 -10.65 4.62
C ASP A 190 10.22 -11.55 3.71
N THR A 191 11.53 -11.35 3.72
CA THR A 191 12.50 -12.21 3.03
C THR A 191 12.46 -13.67 3.50
N GLY A 192 12.09 -13.91 4.76
CA GLY A 192 12.00 -15.24 5.36
C GLY A 192 10.90 -16.12 4.76
N ASN A 193 9.87 -15.51 4.16
CA ASN A 193 8.75 -16.21 3.53
C ASN A 193 8.84 -16.17 2.00
N CYS A 194 10.03 -15.96 1.45
CA CYS A 194 10.19 -15.86 0.01
C CYS A 194 10.56 -17.18 -0.67
N GLU A 195 9.89 -17.48 -1.76
CA GLU A 195 10.26 -18.55 -2.68
C GLU A 195 11.40 -18.09 -3.58
N PHE A 196 12.54 -18.77 -3.47
CA PHE A 196 13.70 -18.52 -4.32
C PHE A 196 13.59 -19.29 -5.63
N ILE A 197 13.79 -18.58 -6.73
CA ILE A 197 13.93 -19.12 -8.08
C ILE A 197 15.37 -18.97 -8.53
N ASN A 198 15.81 -19.85 -9.42
CA ASN A 198 17.04 -19.62 -10.17
C ASN A 198 16.70 -18.75 -11.39
N ALA A 199 17.23 -17.53 -11.42
CA ALA A 199 17.16 -16.64 -12.56
C ALA A 199 18.54 -16.07 -12.82
N THR A 200 18.92 -16.00 -14.10
CA THR A 200 20.24 -15.52 -14.55
C THR A 200 21.43 -16.14 -13.81
N GLY A 201 21.32 -17.40 -13.36
CA GLY A 201 22.40 -18.12 -12.68
C GLY A 201 22.56 -17.79 -11.19
N ILE A 202 21.65 -17.00 -10.61
CA ILE A 202 21.63 -16.71 -9.17
C ILE A 202 20.30 -17.13 -8.53
N SER A 203 20.36 -17.37 -7.23
CA SER A 203 19.16 -17.57 -6.41
C SER A 203 18.55 -16.22 -6.08
N LEU A 204 17.37 -15.94 -6.61
CA LEU A 204 16.64 -14.71 -6.30
C LEU A 204 15.18 -14.97 -5.94
N CYS A 205 14.67 -14.06 -5.15
CA CYS A 205 13.29 -13.94 -4.72
C CYS A 205 12.71 -12.71 -5.42
N GLU A 206 11.67 -12.87 -6.24
CA GLU A 206 10.92 -11.72 -6.75
C GLU A 206 10.11 -11.13 -5.59
N PHE A 207 10.64 -10.07 -4.96
CA PHE A 207 10.12 -9.53 -3.70
C PHE A 207 8.87 -8.67 -3.92
N MET A 208 8.81 -7.94 -5.03
CA MET A 208 7.61 -7.21 -5.46
C MET A 208 7.62 -7.01 -6.97
N HIS A 209 6.50 -7.33 -7.62
CA HIS A 209 6.32 -7.09 -9.04
C HIS A 209 4.85 -6.74 -9.33
N PRO A 210 4.53 -5.58 -9.92
CA PRO A 210 3.14 -5.13 -10.08
C PRO A 210 2.30 -6.09 -10.92
N GLY A 211 2.89 -6.72 -11.94
CA GLY A 211 2.24 -7.74 -12.76
C GLY A 211 1.97 -9.08 -12.08
N ARG A 212 2.33 -9.25 -10.80
CA ARG A 212 2.01 -10.46 -10.00
C ARG A 212 1.01 -10.20 -8.88
N MET A 213 0.57 -8.96 -8.71
CA MET A 213 -0.34 -8.59 -7.63
C MET A 213 -1.80 -8.76 -8.07
N GLU A 214 -2.68 -9.18 -7.16
CA GLU A 214 -4.11 -9.35 -7.45
C GLU A 214 -4.78 -8.02 -7.83
N LYS A 215 -4.40 -6.94 -7.13
CA LYS A 215 -4.83 -5.57 -7.41
C LYS A 215 -3.65 -4.79 -7.98
N ASP A 216 -3.93 -3.96 -8.98
CA ASP A 216 -2.93 -3.04 -9.52
C ASP A 216 -2.48 -2.06 -8.40
N PRO A 217 -1.21 -2.12 -7.97
CA PRO A 217 -0.69 -1.23 -6.93
C PRO A 217 -0.46 0.22 -7.39
N GLY A 218 -0.63 0.54 -8.68
CA GLY A 218 -0.34 1.87 -9.23
C GLY A 218 1.16 2.19 -9.28
N ILE A 219 2.02 1.16 -9.26
CA ILE A 219 3.47 1.29 -9.38
C ILE A 219 3.98 0.68 -10.68
N ASN A 220 5.13 1.15 -11.16
CA ASN A 220 5.81 0.62 -12.33
C ASN A 220 7.29 0.35 -12.03
N TYR A 221 7.57 -0.32 -10.91
CA TYR A 221 8.89 -0.81 -10.59
C TYR A 221 8.78 -2.20 -9.96
N SER A 222 9.83 -3.00 -10.10
CA SER A 222 9.96 -4.30 -9.43
C SER A 222 11.14 -4.27 -8.49
N ILE A 223 11.07 -5.12 -7.45
CA ILE A 223 12.17 -5.36 -6.52
C ILE A 223 12.38 -6.87 -6.43
N ALA A 224 13.61 -7.33 -6.64
CA ALA A 224 14.03 -8.67 -6.32
C ALA A 224 15.08 -8.65 -5.20
N TYR A 225 15.09 -9.70 -4.39
CA TYR A 225 16.09 -9.96 -3.36
C TYR A 225 16.95 -11.14 -3.82
N ALA A 226 18.25 -10.93 -4.01
CA ALA A 226 19.14 -11.96 -4.49
C ALA A 226 20.21 -12.33 -3.45
N VAL A 227 20.58 -13.61 -3.47
CA VAL A 227 21.61 -14.20 -2.62
C VAL A 227 22.65 -14.86 -3.52
N MET A 228 23.90 -14.42 -3.37
CA MET A 228 25.03 -15.01 -4.09
C MET A 228 26.04 -15.56 -3.09
N GLY A 229 26.34 -16.85 -3.16
CA GLY A 229 27.40 -17.50 -2.40
C GLY A 229 28.80 -17.05 -2.84
N PRO A 230 29.85 -17.30 -2.03
CA PRO A 230 31.23 -16.95 -2.38
C PRO A 230 31.65 -17.52 -3.74
N GLY A 231 32.17 -16.67 -4.63
CA GLY A 231 32.61 -17.04 -5.97
C GLY A 231 31.49 -17.19 -7.02
N GLU A 232 30.22 -17.10 -6.63
CA GLU A 232 29.11 -17.13 -7.58
C GLU A 232 29.07 -15.88 -8.45
N LYS A 233 28.61 -16.06 -9.69
CA LYS A 233 28.40 -14.99 -10.68
C LYS A 233 27.07 -15.20 -11.37
N ASN A 234 26.34 -14.12 -11.65
CA ASN A 234 25.20 -14.19 -12.56
C ASN A 234 25.67 -14.15 -14.03
N LEU A 235 24.78 -14.54 -14.93
CA LEU A 235 25.00 -14.46 -16.37
C LEU A 235 25.20 -13.00 -16.80
N LYS A 236 26.11 -12.81 -17.77
CA LYS A 236 26.31 -11.52 -18.42
C LYS A 236 25.05 -11.18 -19.19
N HIS A 237 24.48 -10.01 -18.93
CA HIS A 237 23.20 -9.62 -19.51
C HIS A 237 23.14 -8.10 -19.69
N ARG A 238 22.11 -7.65 -20.41
CA ARG A 238 21.83 -6.24 -20.65
C ARG A 238 20.33 -6.01 -20.57
N LEU A 239 19.94 -4.89 -19.99
CA LEU A 239 18.55 -4.44 -19.95
C LEU A 239 18.35 -3.22 -20.83
N SER A 240 17.22 -3.16 -21.53
CA SER A 240 16.83 -1.97 -22.30
C SER A 240 16.43 -0.77 -21.43
N ASN A 241 16.32 -0.98 -20.11
CA ASN A 241 16.00 0.02 -19.10
C ASN A 241 17.08 0.03 -18.00
N PRO A 242 17.21 1.12 -17.22
CA PRO A 242 18.15 1.16 -16.11
C PRO A 242 17.79 0.16 -15.00
N GLU A 243 18.82 -0.32 -14.30
CA GLU A 243 18.69 -1.24 -13.18
C GLU A 243 19.55 -0.79 -12.01
N ALA A 244 18.97 -0.80 -10.81
CA ALA A 244 19.65 -0.38 -9.60
C ALA A 244 19.90 -1.57 -8.67
N TYR A 245 21.11 -1.60 -8.11
CA TYR A 245 21.57 -2.61 -7.16
C TYR A 245 21.87 -1.96 -5.82
N TYR A 246 21.21 -2.39 -4.76
CA TYR A 246 21.50 -1.94 -3.40
C TYR A 246 22.03 -3.09 -2.55
N ILE A 247 23.24 -2.95 -2.03
CA ILE A 247 23.93 -4.03 -1.32
C ILE A 247 23.57 -4.00 0.16
N LEU A 248 22.93 -5.07 0.61
CA LEU A 248 22.49 -5.25 1.99
C LEU A 248 23.64 -5.78 2.86
N GLU A 249 24.37 -6.79 2.37
CA GLU A 249 25.48 -7.45 3.08
C GLU A 249 26.51 -8.03 2.10
N GLY A 250 27.69 -8.37 2.63
CA GLY A 250 28.78 -8.97 1.86
C GLY A 250 29.58 -7.99 1.01
N THR A 251 30.45 -8.56 0.18
CA THR A 251 31.34 -7.81 -0.74
C THR A 251 31.37 -8.50 -2.09
N GLY A 252 31.39 -7.73 -3.16
CA GLY A 252 31.45 -8.26 -4.51
C GLY A 252 32.07 -7.27 -5.49
N THR A 253 31.93 -7.56 -6.77
CA THR A 253 32.25 -6.64 -7.85
C THR A 253 31.15 -6.72 -8.89
N ILE A 254 30.59 -5.57 -9.29
CA ILE A 254 29.79 -5.47 -10.51
C ILE A 254 30.70 -4.99 -11.63
N TYR A 255 30.55 -5.58 -12.80
CA TYR A 255 31.24 -5.17 -14.02
C TYR A 255 30.20 -4.55 -14.94
N ILE A 256 30.43 -3.31 -15.37
CA ILE A 256 29.58 -2.59 -16.31
C ILE A 256 30.45 -2.27 -17.52
N ASP A 257 30.15 -2.84 -18.68
CA ASP A 257 31.00 -2.79 -19.87
C ASP A 257 32.48 -3.11 -19.53
N ASP A 258 32.66 -4.19 -18.76
CA ASP A 258 33.94 -4.70 -18.26
C ASP A 258 34.69 -3.76 -17.28
N ILE A 259 34.09 -2.63 -16.88
CA ILE A 259 34.62 -1.73 -15.85
C ILE A 259 34.24 -2.27 -14.47
N PRO A 260 35.22 -2.65 -13.63
CA PRO A 260 34.93 -3.21 -12.31
C PRO A 260 34.59 -2.11 -11.30
N ILE A 261 33.49 -2.32 -10.57
CA ILE A 261 33.04 -1.47 -9.48
C ILE A 261 32.88 -2.34 -8.24
N SER A 262 33.65 -2.06 -7.19
CA SER A 262 33.57 -2.80 -5.93
C SER A 262 32.18 -2.64 -5.28
N LEU A 263 31.66 -3.69 -4.68
CA LEU A 263 30.39 -3.73 -3.96
C LEU A 263 30.66 -4.00 -2.48
N HIS A 264 29.93 -3.31 -1.60
CA HIS A 264 29.93 -3.53 -0.16
C HIS A 264 28.61 -3.05 0.43
N LYS A 265 28.28 -3.50 1.64
CA LYS A 265 27.10 -3.05 2.40
C LYS A 265 26.90 -1.53 2.33
N GLY A 266 25.67 -1.13 2.02
CA GLY A 266 25.22 0.26 1.91
C GLY A 266 25.54 0.94 0.57
N LYS A 267 26.16 0.24 -0.38
CA LYS A 267 26.44 0.78 -1.71
C LYS A 267 25.23 0.63 -2.63
N LEU A 268 24.92 1.70 -3.36
CA LEU A 268 23.96 1.73 -4.47
C LEU A 268 24.73 1.88 -5.78
N VAL A 269 24.39 1.06 -6.78
CA VAL A 269 24.90 1.19 -8.16
C VAL A 269 23.71 1.23 -9.10
N LEU A 270 23.63 2.25 -9.95
CA LEU A 270 22.66 2.32 -11.05
C LEU A 270 23.40 1.99 -12.34
N VAL A 271 22.97 0.93 -13.02
CA VAL A 271 23.45 0.55 -14.34
C VAL A 271 22.56 1.22 -15.39
N PRO A 272 23.14 2.08 -16.27
CA PRO A 272 22.40 2.68 -17.36
C PRO A 272 21.80 1.64 -18.32
N ALA A 273 20.73 2.03 -19.01
CA ALA A 273 20.13 1.19 -20.03
C ALA A 273 21.13 0.85 -21.14
N ASN A 274 21.07 -0.40 -21.59
CA ASN A 274 21.86 -0.98 -22.66
C ASN A 274 23.36 -1.21 -22.35
N GLU A 275 23.79 -1.03 -21.11
CA GLU A 275 25.12 -1.44 -20.66
C GLU A 275 25.14 -2.94 -20.40
N ILE A 276 26.26 -3.60 -20.74
CA ILE A 276 26.42 -5.02 -20.44
C ILE A 276 26.92 -5.18 -19.01
N GLN A 277 26.28 -6.04 -18.22
CA GLN A 277 26.55 -6.17 -16.81
C GLN A 277 26.60 -7.62 -16.29
N TYR A 278 27.39 -7.83 -15.25
CA TYR A 278 27.32 -8.99 -14.36
C TYR A 278 27.95 -8.68 -13.01
N ILE A 279 27.57 -9.44 -11.99
CA ILE A 279 28.03 -9.36 -10.61
C ILE A 279 28.76 -10.66 -10.27
N GLU A 280 29.82 -10.52 -9.50
CA GLU A 280 30.55 -11.61 -8.87
C GLU A 280 30.64 -11.36 -7.37
N ASN A 281 30.35 -12.39 -6.58
CA ASN A 281 30.69 -12.37 -5.17
C ASN A 281 32.19 -12.67 -5.00
N THR A 282 33.00 -11.62 -4.88
CA THR A 282 34.45 -11.68 -4.62
C THR A 282 34.79 -11.81 -3.13
N GLY A 283 33.79 -11.89 -2.24
CA GLY A 283 33.95 -12.05 -0.80
C GLY A 283 34.05 -13.51 -0.36
N ASN A 284 34.11 -13.69 0.97
CA ASN A 284 34.11 -15.00 1.62
C ASN A 284 32.79 -15.32 2.35
N THR A 285 31.81 -14.41 2.31
CA THR A 285 30.45 -14.56 2.84
C THR A 285 29.44 -14.36 1.72
N SER A 286 28.17 -14.70 1.96
CA SER A 286 27.09 -14.38 1.02
C SER A 286 27.03 -12.89 0.73
N LEU A 287 26.83 -12.55 -0.54
CA LEU A 287 26.50 -11.21 -1.02
C LEU A 287 24.97 -11.13 -1.13
N LEU A 288 24.38 -10.21 -0.37
CA LEU A 288 22.93 -9.99 -0.33
C LEU A 288 22.64 -8.64 -0.96
N LEU A 289 21.72 -8.60 -1.93
CA LEU A 289 21.41 -7.39 -2.67
C LEU A 289 19.93 -7.29 -3.05
N LEU A 290 19.46 -6.06 -3.18
CA LEU A 290 18.22 -5.73 -3.87
C LEU A 290 18.52 -5.37 -5.32
N ILE A 291 17.71 -5.89 -6.23
CA ILE A 291 17.68 -5.56 -7.65
C ILE A 291 16.39 -4.79 -7.91
N ILE A 292 16.49 -3.58 -8.44
CA ILE A 292 15.36 -2.66 -8.61
C ILE A 292 15.31 -2.21 -10.08
N ASN A 293 14.19 -2.48 -10.75
CA ASN A 293 13.99 -2.09 -12.15
C ASN A 293 12.87 -1.06 -12.24
N GLN A 294 13.11 0.02 -12.99
CA GLN A 294 12.09 1.00 -13.37
C GLN A 294 12.22 1.32 -14.87
N PRO A 295 11.24 0.96 -15.72
CA PRO A 295 9.99 0.25 -15.42
C PRO A 295 10.21 -1.14 -14.81
N ALA A 296 9.15 -1.72 -14.24
CA ALA A 296 9.20 -3.07 -13.67
C ALA A 296 9.79 -4.07 -14.67
N TRP A 297 10.57 -5.03 -14.16
CA TRP A 297 11.28 -6.00 -14.98
C TRP A 297 10.32 -6.75 -15.90
N LYS A 298 10.76 -7.00 -17.13
CA LYS A 298 10.07 -7.86 -18.09
C LYS A 298 11.12 -8.62 -18.89
N ALA A 299 10.86 -9.90 -19.13
CA ALA A 299 11.75 -10.74 -19.92
C ALA A 299 12.05 -10.18 -21.32
N GLU A 300 11.10 -9.47 -21.95
CA GLU A 300 11.29 -8.84 -23.26
C GLU A 300 12.31 -7.69 -23.28
N ASN A 301 12.64 -7.14 -22.10
CA ASN A 301 13.61 -6.06 -21.95
C ASN A 301 15.02 -6.56 -21.61
N GLU A 302 15.19 -7.86 -21.41
CA GLU A 302 16.45 -8.48 -21.00
C GLU A 302 17.05 -9.32 -22.12
N GLU A 303 18.33 -9.09 -22.39
CA GLU A 303 19.13 -9.86 -23.34
C GLU A 303 20.29 -10.51 -22.58
N ILE A 304 20.36 -11.84 -22.62
CA ILE A 304 21.49 -12.60 -22.07
C ILE A 304 22.61 -12.62 -23.11
N MET A 305 23.82 -12.28 -22.69
CA MET A 305 25.00 -12.29 -23.54
C MET A 305 25.65 -13.68 -23.54
N GLU A 306 26.01 -14.17 -24.72
CA GLU A 306 26.81 -15.40 -24.90
C GLU A 306 28.26 -15.25 -24.40
#